data_AF-A0A958TN88-F1
#
_entry.id   AF-A0A958TN88-F1
#
_cell.length_a   1.000
_cell.length_b   1.000
_cell.length_c   1.000
_cell.angle_alpha   90.00
_cell.angle_beta   90.00
_cell.angle_gamma   90.00
#
_symmetry.space_group_name_H-M   'P 1'
#
loop_
_entity.id
_entity.type
_entity.pdbx_description
1 polymer ?
#
loop_
_entity_poly.entity_id
_entity_poly.type
_entity_poly.pdbx_seq_one_letter_code
_entity_poly.pdbx_strand_id
1 'polypeptide(L)' 'FYADDFESYKKWSKFGVLCVEMETAGLYTVAAKHNVNALSILTISDSLVTGERTSSKERETTFKEMIEIALELA' A
#
# COMPACT_ATOMS: atom_id res chain seq x y z
N PHE A 1 7.40 -2.45 -8.42
CA PHE A 1 7.30 -1.74 -9.71
C PHE A 1 7.96 -2.55 -10.82
N TYR A 2 9.27 -2.51 -11.08
CA TYR A 2 9.97 -3.54 -11.85
C TYR A 2 11.33 -3.76 -11.18
N ALA A 3 11.50 -4.91 -10.52
CA ALA A 3 12.76 -5.28 -9.89
C ALA A 3 13.46 -6.33 -10.76
N ASP A 4 14.78 -6.24 -10.87
CA ASP A 4 15.57 -7.24 -11.60
C ASP A 4 15.36 -8.66 -11.03
N ASP A 5 15.26 -8.73 -9.70
CA ASP A 5 14.83 -9.93 -8.99
C ASP A 5 13.39 -9.76 -8.49
N PHE A 6 12.47 -10.51 -9.10
CA PHE A 6 11.08 -10.58 -8.70
C PHE A 6 10.92 -11.00 -7.23
N GLU A 7 11.81 -11.84 -6.70
CA GLU A 7 11.71 -12.41 -5.36
C GLU A 7 12.33 -11.55 -4.26
N SER A 8 12.85 -10.38 -4.62
CA SER A 8 13.48 -9.44 -3.68
C SER A 8 12.57 -9.04 -2.49
N TYR A 9 11.24 -9.09 -2.65
CA TYR A 9 10.29 -8.82 -1.57
C TYR A 9 10.34 -9.87 -0.45
N LYS A 10 10.77 -11.11 -0.72
CA LYS A 10 10.82 -12.20 0.29
C LYS A 10 11.80 -11.91 1.42
N LYS A 11 12.82 -11.08 1.20
CA LYS A 11 13.69 -10.64 2.29
C LYS A 11 12.90 -9.84 3.32
N TRP A 12 12.07 -8.91 2.86
CA TRP A 12 11.29 -8.00 3.71
C TRP A 12 10.12 -8.70 4.40
N SER A 13 9.50 -9.68 3.75
CA SER A 13 8.42 -10.46 4.36
C SER A 13 8.90 -11.25 5.59
N LYS A 14 10.16 -11.70 5.63
CA LYS A 14 10.77 -12.33 6.82
C LYS A 14 10.89 -11.38 8.02
N PHE A 15 10.84 -10.07 7.79
CA PHE A 15 10.81 -9.03 8.82
C PHE A 15 9.39 -8.54 9.12
N GLY A 16 8.35 -9.15 8.54
CA GLY A 16 6.95 -8.80 8.78
C GLY A 16 6.42 -7.64 7.93
N VAL A 17 7.13 -7.22 6.89
CA VAL A 17 6.59 -6.23 5.94
C VAL A 17 5.38 -6.81 5.21
N LEU A 18 4.26 -6.09 5.25
CA LEU A 18 2.94 -6.59 4.84
C LEU A 18 2.70 -6.49 3.33
N CYS A 19 3.09 -5.38 2.72
CA CYS A 19 2.86 -5.12 1.29
C CYS A 19 3.93 -4.19 0.72
N VAL A 20 3.87 -3.95 -0.59
CA VAL A 20 4.74 -3.03 -1.31
C VAL A 20 3.88 -1.94 -1.96
N GLU A 21 4.24 -0.69 -1.70
CA GLU A 21 3.70 0.53 -2.30
C GLU A 21 4.88 1.48 -2.60
N MET A 22 4.66 2.71 -3.08
CA MET A 22 5.74 3.55 -3.62
C MET A 22 5.80 4.98 -3.07
N GLU A 23 4.93 5.37 -2.14
CA GLU A 23 4.73 6.78 -1.78
C GLU A 23 4.79 7.05 -0.27
N THR A 24 4.41 6.09 0.58
CA THR A 24 4.19 6.27 2.03
C THR A 24 5.45 6.73 2.75
N ALA A 25 6.61 6.16 2.40
CA ALA A 25 7.88 6.59 2.97
C ALA A 25 8.16 8.09 2.71
N GLY A 26 7.85 8.57 1.50
CA GLY A 26 7.97 9.98 1.14
C GLY A 26 6.94 10.85 1.87
N LEU A 27 5.67 10.45 1.86
CA LEU A 27 4.58 11.14 2.54
C LEU A 27 4.91 11.37 4.02
N TYR A 28 5.29 10.32 4.74
CA TYR A 28 5.59 10.40 6.17
C TYR A 28 6.83 11.25 6.46
N THR A 29 7.85 11.19 5.59
CA THR A 29 9.05 12.02 5.73
C THR A 29 8.71 13.51 5.56
N VAL A 30 7.91 13.87 4.56
CA VAL A 30 7.47 15.26 4.33
C VAL A 30 6.58 15.74 5.48
N ALA A 31 5.64 14.91 5.92
CA ALA A 31 4.76 15.24 7.04
C ALA A 31 5.54 15.52 8.32
N ALA A 32 6.49 14.64 8.67
CA ALA A 32 7.38 14.83 9.80
C ALA A 32 8.25 16.09 9.67
N LYS A 33 8.81 16.36 8.48
CA LYS A 33 9.60 17.58 8.21
C LYS A 33 8.81 18.87 8.45
N HIS A 34 7.53 18.88 8.10
CA HIS A 34 6.67 20.05 8.20
C HIS A 34 5.81 20.06 9.47
N ASN A 35 6.00 19.09 10.37
CA ASN A 35 5.25 18.93 11.61
C ASN A 35 3.73 18.93 11.38
N VAL A 36 3.28 18.16 10.38
CA VAL A 36 1.86 17.93 10.05
C VAL A 36 1.52 16.45 10.16
N ASN A 37 0.23 16.14 10.31
CA ASN A 37 -0.26 14.76 10.37
C ASN A 37 -0.39 14.16 8.97
N ALA A 38 -0.06 12.88 8.82
CA ALA A 38 -0.29 12.11 7.61
C ALA A 38 -0.56 10.64 7.94
N LEU A 39 -1.33 9.98 7.08
CA LEU A 39 -1.66 8.55 7.17
C LEU A 39 -1.78 7.97 5.75
N SER A 40 -1.25 6.77 5.55
CA SER A 40 -1.48 5.95 4.35
C SER A 40 -2.41 4.79 4.69
N ILE A 41 -3.51 4.68 3.96
CA ILE A 41 -4.44 3.54 4.00
C ILE A 41 -4.34 2.84 2.64
N LEU A 42 -4.15 1.52 2.66
CA LEU A 42 -3.81 0.75 1.45
C LEU A 42 -4.75 -0.44 1.30
N THR A 43 -5.35 -0.60 0.12
CA THR A 43 -6.07 -1.81 -0.28
C THR A 43 -5.15 -2.72 -1.08
N ILE A 44 -5.11 -4.01 -0.72
CA ILE A 44 -4.29 -5.00 -1.43
C ILE A 44 -4.95 -5.31 -2.79
N SER A 45 -4.30 -4.90 -3.87
CA SER A 45 -4.78 -5.14 -5.24
C SER A 45 -4.22 -6.41 -5.86
N ASP A 46 -3.00 -6.80 -5.50
CA ASP A 46 -2.27 -7.89 -6.12
C ASP A 46 -1.44 -8.62 -5.05
N SER A 47 -1.35 -9.94 -5.16
CA SER A 47 -0.57 -10.78 -4.26
C SER A 47 0.74 -11.17 -4.94
N LEU A 48 1.87 -10.69 -4.42
CA LEU A 48 3.19 -11.09 -4.90
C LEU A 48 3.52 -12.56 -4.56
N VAL A 49 2.80 -13.15 -3.61
CA VAL A 49 3.01 -14.53 -3.13
C VAL A 49 2.23 -15.53 -3.98
N THR A 50 0.94 -15.29 -4.20
CA THR A 50 0.06 -16.20 -4.96
C THR A 50 -0.02 -15.85 -6.44
N GLY A 51 0.37 -14.63 -6.82
CA GLY A 51 0.25 -14.11 -8.19
C GLY A 51 -1.16 -13.62 -8.54
N GLU A 52 -2.12 -13.70 -7.62
CA GLU A 52 -3.48 -13.22 -7.82
C GLU A 52 -3.52 -11.71 -8.04
N ARG A 53 -4.40 -11.28 -8.94
CA ARG A 53 -4.58 -9.88 -9.32
C ARG A 53 -6.05 -9.54 -9.35
N THR A 54 -6.42 -8.44 -8.71
CA THR A 54 -7.78 -7.92 -8.76
C THR A 54 -8.10 -7.35 -10.15
N SER A 55 -9.30 -7.66 -10.63
CA SER A 55 -9.90 -7.03 -11.79
C SER A 55 -10.29 -5.58 -11.50
N SER A 56 -10.50 -4.78 -12.55
CA SER A 56 -10.94 -3.37 -12.40
C SER A 56 -12.25 -3.24 -11.62
N LYS A 57 -13.16 -4.21 -11.77
CA LYS A 57 -14.46 -4.21 -11.08
C LYS A 57 -14.31 -4.48 -9.58
N GLU A 58 -13.47 -5.43 -9.20
CA GLU A 58 -13.19 -5.72 -7.78
C GLU A 58 -12.53 -4.54 -7.09
N ARG A 59 -11.62 -3.84 -7.80
CA ARG A 59 -11.01 -2.60 -7.32
C ARG A 59 -12.07 -1.51 -7.10
N GLU A 60 -12.97 -1.29 -8.06
CA GLU A 60 -14.02 -0.28 -7.90
C GLU A 60 -14.86 -0.50 -6.64
N THR A 61 -15.27 -1.75 -6.36
CA THR A 61 -16.12 -2.05 -5.21
C THR A 61 -15.39 -2.03 -3.87
N THR A 62 -14.14 -2.50 -3.81
CA THR A 62 -13.37 -2.59 -2.55
C THR A 62 -12.73 -1.26 -2.14
N PHE A 63 -12.48 -0.37 -3.09
CA PHE A 63 -11.87 0.92 -2.78
C PHE A 63 -12.84 1.87 -2.08
N LYS A 64 -14.16 1.67 -2.23
CA LYS A 64 -15.17 2.50 -1.57
C LYS A 64 -15.04 2.47 -0.04
N GLU A 65 -14.89 1.28 0.55
CA GLU A 65 -14.74 1.13 2.01
C GLU A 65 -13.49 1.83 2.54
N MET A 66 -12.36 1.71 1.83
CA MET A 66 -11.12 2.42 2.15
C MET A 66 -11.33 3.94 2.16
N ILE A 67 -12.07 4.47 1.19
CA ILE A 67 -12.37 5.90 1.11
C ILE A 67 -13.29 6.36 2.24
N GLU A 68 -14.31 5.57 2.59
CA GLU A 68 -15.19 5.87 3.71
C GLU A 68 -14.41 5.95 5.04
N ILE A 69 -13.54 4.97 5.30
CA ILE A 69 -12.66 5.00 6.48
C ILE A 69 -11.72 6.22 6.46
N ALA A 70 -11.14 6.55 5.30
CA ALA A 70 -10.26 7.70 5.18
C ALA A 70 -10.99 9.03 5.47
N LEU A 71 -12.26 9.15 5.06
CA LEU A 71 -13.10 10.32 5.32
C LEU A 71 -13.53 10.44 6.79
N GLU A 72 -13.77 9.31 7.48
CA GLU A 72 -14.09 9.31 8.90
C GLU A 72 -12.90 9.69 9.80
N LEU A 73 -11.67 9.47 9.32
CA LEU A 73 -10.44 9.78 10.04
C LEU A 73 -9.91 11.22 9.79
N ALA A 74 -10.43 11.90 8.76
CA ALA A 74 -10.01 13.24 8.35
C ALA A 74 -10.67 14.35 9.17
#